data_AF-A0A837I1B2-F1
#
_entry.id   AF-A0A837I1B2-F1
#
_cell.length_a   1.000
_cell.length_b   1.000
_cell.length_c   1.000
_cell.angle_alpha   90.00
_cell.angle_beta   90.00
_cell.angle_gamma   90.00
#
_symmetry.space_group_name_H-M   'P 1'
#
loop_
_entity.id
_entity.type
_entity.pdbx_description
1 polymer ?
#
loop_
_entity_poly.entity_id
_entity_poly.type
_entity_poly.pdbx_seq_one_letter_code
_entity_poly.pdbx_strand_id
1 'polypeptide(L)'
;MEKISYSRPDLDNEQARYKHDVAKLEATEGYALLSKDQRAIIRNTLILQIRAERDMDPLHRNDPWYYDWHKRKGLRPRYKGSLEHVKHWYCHAAVAALETRDLSGTRPQNCKEDFFDGDYFQIDQEFELRKAVEFFGFPCIVHVSTELGNSRGETTKFHTFLALGHGPKDEIVVWEKQRIELPYRVVSLSQVYADYKHAHFWGFRKLRSTT
;
A
#
# COMPACT_ATOMS: atom_id res chain seq x y z
N MET A 1 -17.53 -4.93 32.15
CA MET A 1 -16.84 -4.71 30.86
C MET A 1 -17.15 -5.92 30.01
N GLU A 2 -18.22 -5.84 29.20
CA GLU A 2 -18.64 -6.96 28.36
C GLU A 2 -17.55 -7.26 27.33
N LYS A 3 -17.11 -8.52 27.29
CA LYS A 3 -16.30 -9.01 26.18
C LYS A 3 -17.19 -8.98 24.96
N ILE A 4 -16.92 -8.08 24.00
CA ILE A 4 -17.55 -8.13 22.68
C ILE A 4 -17.18 -9.48 22.08
N SER A 5 -18.11 -10.43 22.15
CA SER A 5 -18.04 -11.71 21.48
C SER A 5 -18.27 -11.43 20.01
N TYR A 6 -17.20 -11.47 19.20
CA TYR A 6 -17.31 -11.34 17.74
C TYR A 6 -18.34 -12.31 17.19
N SER A 7 -19.28 -11.77 16.43
CA SER A 7 -20.33 -12.54 15.78
C SER A 7 -19.74 -13.22 14.54
N ARG A 8 -20.27 -14.38 14.12
CA ARG A 8 -19.91 -15.00 12.83
C ARG A 8 -19.96 -14.02 11.64
N PRO A 9 -20.95 -13.10 11.54
CA PRO A 9 -21.01 -12.07 10.50
C PRO A 9 -19.73 -11.23 10.32
N ASP A 10 -19.03 -10.90 11.41
CA ASP A 10 -17.84 -10.05 11.33
C ASP A 10 -16.68 -10.79 10.65
N LEU A 11 -16.52 -12.09 10.93
CA LEU A 11 -15.51 -12.94 10.29
C LEU A 11 -15.83 -13.18 8.80
N ASP A 12 -17.11 -13.32 8.46
CA ASP A 12 -17.54 -13.51 7.08
C ASP A 12 -17.27 -12.24 6.24
N ASN A 13 -17.52 -11.06 6.81
CA ASN A 13 -17.22 -9.77 6.17
C ASN A 13 -15.71 -9.59 5.93
N GLU A 14 -14.88 -9.94 6.91
CA GLU A 14 -13.42 -9.89 6.75
C GLU A 14 -12.92 -10.83 5.65
N GLN A 15 -13.43 -12.06 5.60
CA GLN A 15 -13.10 -13.02 4.55
C GLN A 15 -13.57 -12.54 3.17
N ALA A 16 -14.76 -11.95 3.10
CA ALA A 16 -15.29 -11.39 1.86
C ALA A 16 -14.42 -10.25 1.34
N ARG A 17 -14.01 -9.31 2.21
CA ARG A 17 -13.08 -8.22 1.85
C ARG A 17 -11.74 -8.77 1.36
N TYR A 18 -11.14 -9.70 2.11
CA TYR A 18 -9.87 -10.31 1.70
C TYR A 18 -9.97 -10.96 0.31
N LYS A 19 -11.01 -11.78 0.09
CA LYS A 19 -11.24 -12.45 -1.20
C LYS A 19 -11.43 -11.45 -2.33
N HIS A 20 -12.20 -10.39 -2.09
CA HIS A 20 -12.43 -9.34 -3.06
C HIS A 20 -11.13 -8.59 -3.44
N ASP A 21 -10.33 -8.19 -2.45
CA ASP A 21 -9.08 -7.46 -2.70
C ASP A 21 -8.05 -8.35 -3.42
N VAL A 22 -7.95 -9.64 -3.04
CA VAL A 22 -7.09 -10.60 -3.74
C VAL A 22 -7.58 -10.87 -5.17
N ALA A 23 -8.88 -11.02 -5.38
CA ALA A 23 -9.43 -11.23 -6.73
C ALA A 23 -9.14 -10.06 -7.66
N LYS A 24 -9.18 -8.81 -7.14
CA LYS A 24 -8.79 -7.62 -7.91
C LYS A 24 -7.33 -7.67 -8.34
N LEU A 25 -6.43 -8.08 -7.44
CA LEU A 25 -5.01 -8.22 -7.75
C LEU A 25 -4.78 -9.35 -8.75
N GLU A 26 -5.42 -10.50 -8.55
CA GLU A 26 -5.28 -11.68 -9.42
C GLU A 26 -5.81 -11.47 -10.83
N ALA A 27 -6.72 -10.51 -11.02
CA ALA A 27 -7.22 -10.13 -12.33
C ALA A 27 -6.22 -9.33 -13.18
N THR A 28 -5.12 -8.83 -12.61
CA THR A 28 -4.17 -7.98 -13.33
C THR A 28 -3.00 -8.77 -13.93
N GLU A 29 -2.50 -8.28 -15.06
CA GLU A 29 -1.37 -8.86 -15.78
C GLU A 29 -0.05 -8.82 -14.98
N GLY A 30 0.20 -7.75 -14.23
CA GLY A 30 1.42 -7.59 -13.44
C GLY A 30 1.43 -8.47 -12.18
N TYR A 31 0.28 -8.83 -11.61
CA TYR A 31 0.25 -9.75 -10.45
C TYR A 31 0.68 -11.17 -10.85
N ALA A 32 0.35 -11.60 -12.07
CA ALA A 32 0.79 -12.89 -12.61
C ALA A 32 2.32 -12.98 -12.77
N LEU A 33 2.98 -11.84 -13.01
CA LEU A 33 4.43 -11.73 -13.16
C LEU A 33 5.20 -11.72 -11.84
N LEU A 34 4.51 -11.51 -10.71
CA LEU A 34 5.14 -11.51 -9.39
C LEU A 34 5.62 -12.91 -8.99
N SER A 35 6.77 -12.94 -8.31
CA SER A 35 7.27 -14.16 -7.68
C SER A 35 6.28 -14.68 -6.62
N LYS A 36 6.44 -15.95 -6.21
CA LYS A 36 5.61 -16.53 -5.14
C LYS A 36 5.77 -15.74 -3.83
N ASP A 37 6.99 -15.33 -3.52
CA ASP A 37 7.32 -14.56 -2.31
C ASP A 37 6.70 -13.16 -2.35
N GLN A 38 6.78 -12.46 -3.49
CA GLN A 38 6.16 -11.15 -3.68
C GLN A 38 4.64 -11.22 -3.52
N ARG A 39 3.99 -12.23 -4.09
CA ARG A 39 2.55 -12.48 -3.92
C ARG A 39 2.19 -12.78 -2.46
N ALA A 40 3.03 -13.56 -1.77
CA ALA A 40 2.85 -13.87 -0.36
C ALA A 40 2.97 -12.61 0.51
N ILE A 41 3.92 -11.72 0.23
CA ILE A 41 4.07 -10.45 0.94
C ILE A 41 2.80 -9.62 0.83
N ILE A 42 2.31 -9.38 -0.40
CA ILE A 42 1.09 -8.62 -0.64
C ILE A 42 -0.10 -9.23 0.11
N ARG A 43 -0.34 -10.54 -0.05
CA ARG A 43 -1.44 -11.23 0.64
C ARG A 43 -1.35 -11.12 2.16
N ASN A 44 -0.14 -11.29 2.72
CA ASN A 44 0.08 -11.17 4.16
C ASN A 44 -0.21 -9.77 4.67
N THR A 45 0.19 -8.72 3.93
CA THR A 45 -0.12 -7.33 4.34
C THR A 45 -1.62 -7.04 4.35
N LEU A 46 -2.40 -7.60 3.42
CA LEU A 46 -3.86 -7.48 3.44
C LEU A 46 -4.49 -8.18 4.66
N ILE A 47 -3.96 -9.35 5.04
CA ILE A 47 -4.40 -10.06 6.25
C ILE A 47 -4.03 -9.26 7.51
N LEU A 48 -2.82 -8.69 7.55
CA LEU A 48 -2.39 -7.84 8.66
C LEU A 48 -3.29 -6.61 8.79
N GLN A 49 -3.65 -5.98 7.68
CA GLN A 49 -4.58 -4.84 7.66
C GLN A 49 -5.95 -5.21 8.23
N ILE A 50 -6.54 -6.32 7.75
CA ILE A 50 -7.84 -6.79 8.24
C ILE A 50 -7.79 -7.09 9.74
N ARG A 51 -6.72 -7.75 10.21
CA ARG A 51 -6.52 -8.03 11.65
C ARG A 51 -6.32 -6.76 12.48
N ALA A 52 -5.64 -5.76 11.93
CA ALA A 52 -5.41 -4.49 12.59
C ALA A 52 -6.72 -3.68 12.74
N GLU A 53 -7.60 -3.73 11.74
CA GLU A 53 -8.89 -3.04 11.75
C GLU A 53 -9.96 -3.76 12.58
N ARG A 54 -9.81 -5.06 12.84
CA ARG A 54 -10.84 -5.89 13.49
C ARG A 54 -11.45 -5.24 14.72
N ASP A 55 -10.62 -4.87 15.69
CA ASP A 55 -11.06 -4.32 16.98
C ASP A 55 -11.14 -2.78 16.99
N MET A 56 -11.09 -2.16 15.80
CA MET A 56 -11.19 -0.71 15.65
C MET A 56 -12.64 -0.30 15.47
N ASP A 57 -13.08 0.73 16.18
CA ASP A 57 -14.47 1.17 16.11
C ASP A 57 -14.80 1.74 14.71
N PRO A 58 -15.71 1.07 13.96
CA PRO A 58 -16.01 1.40 12.56
C PRO A 58 -16.72 2.74 12.38
N LEU A 59 -17.40 3.26 13.42
CA LEU A 59 -18.08 4.56 13.36
C LEU A 59 -17.11 5.72 13.16
N HIS A 60 -15.84 5.46 13.40
CA HIS A 60 -14.78 6.45 13.41
C HIS A 60 -13.68 6.11 12.39
N ARG A 61 -14.03 5.40 11.31
CA ARG A 61 -13.12 5.04 10.23
C ARG A 61 -12.49 6.25 9.53
N ASN A 62 -13.16 7.40 9.60
CA ASN A 62 -12.73 8.65 9.02
C ASN A 62 -11.90 9.52 9.98
N ASP A 63 -11.70 9.08 11.23
CA ASP A 63 -10.89 9.83 12.19
C ASP A 63 -9.41 9.79 11.79
N PRO A 64 -8.67 10.92 11.91
CA PRO A 64 -7.22 10.93 11.70
C PRO A 64 -6.45 9.96 12.61
N TRP A 65 -7.04 9.64 13.76
CA TRP A 65 -6.49 8.71 14.75
C TRP A 65 -7.16 7.33 14.69
N TYR A 66 -7.76 6.96 13.56
CA TYR A 66 -8.46 5.66 13.44
C TYR A 66 -7.60 4.48 13.86
N TYR A 67 -6.27 4.51 13.66
CA TYR A 67 -5.33 3.48 14.09
C TYR A 67 -4.68 3.71 15.48
N ASP A 68 -5.06 4.76 16.20
CA ASP A 68 -4.56 5.07 17.55
C ASP A 68 -5.52 4.57 18.63
N TRP A 69 -5.38 3.30 18.98
CA TRP A 69 -6.25 2.64 19.96
C TRP A 69 -6.15 3.24 21.38
N HIS A 70 -5.04 3.91 21.74
CA HIS A 70 -4.88 4.54 23.05
C HIS A 70 -5.82 5.73 23.25
N LYS A 71 -6.26 6.37 22.16
CA LYS A 71 -7.22 7.48 22.19
C LYS A 71 -8.66 7.02 22.37
N ARG A 72 -8.93 5.70 22.45
CA ARG A 72 -10.29 5.16 22.63
C ARG A 72 -10.38 4.35 23.92
N LYS A 73 -11.07 4.91 24.92
CA LYS A 73 -11.31 4.23 26.21
C LYS A 73 -12.08 2.93 25.97
N GLY A 74 -11.50 1.81 26.40
CA GLY A 74 -12.18 0.50 26.42
C GLY A 74 -11.86 -0.45 25.27
N LEU A 75 -11.16 0.01 24.22
CA LEU A 75 -10.73 -0.86 23.13
C LEU A 75 -9.30 -1.35 23.38
N ARG A 76 -9.09 -2.68 23.36
CA ARG A 76 -7.76 -3.30 23.37
C ARG A 76 -7.63 -4.14 22.11
N PRO A 77 -6.70 -3.82 21.20
CA PRO A 77 -6.52 -4.61 19.99
C PRO A 77 -6.13 -6.04 20.36
N ARG A 78 -6.88 -7.02 19.84
CA ARG A 78 -6.60 -8.46 19.97
C ARG A 78 -5.34 -8.84 19.21
N TYR A 79 -5.09 -8.16 18.08
CA TYR A 79 -3.93 -8.37 17.21
C TYR A 79 -2.94 -7.21 17.28
N LYS A 80 -2.40 -6.95 18.48
CA LYS A 80 -1.39 -5.89 18.71
C LYS A 80 -0.28 -5.90 17.67
N GLY A 81 0.31 -7.06 17.37
CA GLY A 81 1.40 -7.15 16.39
C GLY A 81 1.00 -6.70 14.98
N SER A 82 -0.24 -6.98 14.54
CA SER A 82 -0.72 -6.52 13.24
C SER A 82 -0.92 -5.00 13.21
N LEU A 83 -1.47 -4.44 14.29
CA LEU A 83 -1.63 -2.99 14.41
C LEU A 83 -0.28 -2.27 14.48
N GLU A 84 0.66 -2.77 15.29
CA GLU A 84 2.02 -2.22 15.38
C GLU A 84 2.75 -2.29 14.03
N HIS A 85 2.56 -3.37 13.26
CA HIS A 85 3.11 -3.46 11.91
C HIS A 85 2.52 -2.36 11.00
N VAL A 86 1.19 -2.23 10.93
CA VAL A 86 0.53 -1.18 10.12
C VAL A 86 0.98 0.23 10.55
N LYS A 87 1.20 0.46 11.85
CA LYS A 87 1.66 1.76 12.36
C LYS A 87 3.08 2.09 11.96
N HIS A 88 4.01 1.15 12.13
CA HIS A 88 5.43 1.40 11.94
C HIS A 88 5.89 1.33 10.48
N TRP A 89 5.17 0.58 9.65
CA TRP A 89 5.52 0.43 8.23
C TRP A 89 5.06 1.65 7.43
N TYR A 90 5.96 2.14 6.58
CA TYR A 90 5.69 3.26 5.67
C TYR A 90 5.72 2.78 4.21
N CYS A 91 5.18 3.61 3.31
CA CYS A 91 4.94 3.31 1.90
C CYS A 91 6.16 2.75 1.16
N HIS A 92 7.31 3.40 1.27
CA HIS A 92 8.52 2.96 0.57
C HIS A 92 9.02 1.61 1.08
N ALA A 93 9.04 1.39 2.40
CA ALA A 93 9.46 0.11 2.97
C ALA A 93 8.52 -1.04 2.55
N ALA A 94 7.21 -0.78 2.48
CA ALA A 94 6.25 -1.77 1.99
C ALA A 94 6.55 -2.24 0.56
N VAL A 95 6.91 -1.31 -0.34
CA VAL A 95 7.26 -1.67 -1.72
C VAL A 95 8.67 -2.26 -1.79
N ALA A 96 9.64 -1.73 -1.05
CA ALA A 96 11.00 -2.26 -0.99
C ALA A 96 11.06 -3.70 -0.47
N ALA A 97 10.15 -4.08 0.44
CA ALA A 97 9.99 -5.45 0.94
C ALA A 97 9.78 -6.47 -0.18
N LEU A 98 9.17 -6.07 -1.30
CA LEU A 98 8.99 -6.96 -2.46
C LEU A 98 10.31 -7.32 -3.16
N GLU A 99 11.35 -6.51 -2.95
CA GLU A 99 12.70 -6.68 -3.52
C GLU A 99 13.67 -7.27 -2.49
N THR A 100 13.51 -6.94 -1.21
CA THR A 100 14.39 -7.39 -0.11
C THR A 100 13.88 -8.62 0.62
N ARG A 101 12.60 -8.97 0.45
CA ARG A 101 11.88 -10.02 1.21
C ARG A 101 11.81 -9.76 2.72
N ASP A 102 12.07 -8.53 3.17
CA ASP A 102 11.90 -8.15 4.57
C ASP A 102 10.41 -7.91 4.85
N LEU A 103 9.85 -8.61 5.83
CA LEU A 103 8.50 -8.39 6.36
C LEU A 103 8.52 -8.34 7.89
N SER A 104 9.64 -7.86 8.45
CA SER A 104 9.88 -7.83 9.89
C SER A 104 8.76 -7.12 10.66
N GLY A 105 8.50 -7.60 11.87
CA GLY A 105 7.54 -6.98 12.78
C GLY A 105 8.02 -5.64 13.38
N THR A 106 9.28 -5.28 13.14
CA THR A 106 9.91 -4.05 13.62
C THR A 106 9.81 -2.93 12.59
N ARG A 107 10.08 -1.68 13.02
CA ARG A 107 10.18 -0.54 12.11
C ARG A 107 11.29 -0.81 11.07
N PRO A 108 10.98 -0.80 9.76
CA PRO A 108 11.99 -0.97 8.73
C PRO A 108 13.03 0.14 8.75
N GLN A 109 14.26 -0.17 8.33
CA GLN A 109 15.26 0.86 8.06
C GLN A 109 14.84 1.69 6.84
N ASN A 110 15.39 2.90 6.73
CA ASN A 110 15.19 3.75 5.57
C ASN A 110 15.62 3.02 4.28
N CYS A 111 14.89 3.25 3.19
CA CYS A 111 15.25 2.71 1.89
C CYS A 111 16.58 3.30 1.43
N LYS A 112 17.43 2.46 0.85
CA LYS A 112 18.66 2.90 0.19
C LYS A 112 18.34 3.83 -0.98
N GLU A 113 19.27 4.68 -1.37
CA GLU A 113 19.07 5.65 -2.46
C GLU A 113 18.67 4.97 -3.78
N ASP A 114 19.30 3.84 -4.09
CA ASP A 114 19.09 3.07 -5.30
C ASP A 114 17.67 2.52 -5.44
N PHE A 115 16.93 2.37 -4.33
CA PHE A 115 15.52 1.98 -4.37
C PHE A 115 14.67 2.97 -5.17
N PHE A 116 15.10 4.23 -5.21
CA PHE A 116 14.39 5.32 -5.86
C PHE A 116 14.93 5.68 -7.25
N ASP A 117 15.85 4.88 -7.79
CA ASP A 117 16.36 5.02 -9.16
C ASP A 117 15.25 4.72 -10.16
N GLY A 118 14.80 5.75 -10.88
CA GLY A 118 13.76 5.63 -11.89
C GLY A 118 13.72 6.87 -12.76
N ASP A 119 12.88 6.83 -13.79
CA ASP A 119 12.69 7.95 -14.68
C ASP A 119 11.60 8.86 -14.12
N TYR A 120 11.94 10.11 -13.82
CA TYR A 120 11.02 11.09 -13.23
C TYR A 120 10.48 12.05 -14.28
N PHE A 121 9.16 12.19 -14.31
CA PHE A 121 8.46 13.13 -15.19
C PHE A 121 7.62 14.08 -14.36
N GLN A 122 7.50 15.32 -14.83
CA GLN A 122 6.47 16.21 -14.34
C GLN A 122 5.13 15.78 -14.95
N ILE A 123 4.14 15.49 -14.12
CA ILE A 123 2.81 15.06 -14.57
C ILE A 123 1.76 15.81 -13.77
N ASP A 124 1.01 16.65 -14.47
CA ASP A 124 -0.02 17.51 -13.88
C ASP A 124 -1.44 17.00 -14.17
N GLN A 125 -1.59 15.96 -15.00
CA GLN A 125 -2.90 15.39 -15.37
C GLN A 125 -2.96 13.87 -15.20
N GLU A 126 -4.09 13.35 -14.70
CA GLU A 126 -4.28 11.91 -14.42
C GLU A 126 -4.04 11.03 -15.65
N PHE A 127 -4.49 11.44 -16.84
CA PHE A 127 -4.36 10.63 -18.05
C PHE A 127 -2.89 10.45 -18.47
N GLU A 128 -2.03 11.43 -18.18
CA GLU A 128 -0.58 11.35 -18.46
C GLU A 128 0.08 10.37 -17.51
N LEU A 129 -0.34 10.36 -16.24
CA LEU A 129 0.10 9.38 -15.26
C LEU A 129 -0.26 7.96 -15.69
N ARG A 130 -1.50 7.76 -16.17
CA ARG A 130 -1.94 6.48 -16.72
C ARG A 130 -1.04 6.03 -17.88
N LYS A 131 -0.83 6.90 -18.88
CA LYS A 131 0.02 6.60 -20.04
C LYS A 131 1.46 6.27 -19.64
N ALA A 132 2.02 6.99 -18.68
CA ALA A 132 3.37 6.74 -18.18
C ALA A 132 3.46 5.35 -17.53
N VAL A 133 2.52 5.00 -16.63
CA VAL A 133 2.48 3.67 -16.01
C VAL A 133 2.39 2.56 -17.07
N GLU A 134 1.53 2.72 -18.08
CA GLU A 134 1.39 1.77 -19.18
C GLU A 134 2.66 1.65 -20.03
N PHE A 135 3.34 2.77 -20.30
CA PHE A 135 4.60 2.80 -21.06
C PHE A 135 5.72 2.05 -20.34
N PHE A 136 5.89 2.26 -19.03
CA PHE A 136 6.84 1.47 -18.24
C PHE A 136 6.38 0.02 -18.08
N GLY A 137 5.07 -0.23 -18.15
CA GLY A 137 4.44 -1.54 -18.11
C GLY A 137 4.46 -2.20 -16.74
N PHE A 138 3.63 -3.23 -16.56
CA PHE A 138 3.42 -3.87 -15.26
C PHE A 138 4.41 -5.02 -14.96
N PRO A 139 4.63 -5.36 -13.66
CA PRO A 139 4.38 -4.51 -12.50
C PRO A 139 5.31 -3.28 -12.50
N CYS A 140 4.77 -2.11 -12.17
CA CYS A 140 5.48 -0.83 -12.18
C CYS A 140 5.52 -0.24 -10.76
N ILE A 141 6.72 0.08 -10.29
CA ILE A 141 6.90 0.89 -9.08
C ILE A 141 6.81 2.35 -9.47
N VAL A 142 5.98 3.08 -8.73
CA VAL A 142 5.79 4.52 -8.92
C VAL A 142 6.16 5.25 -7.63
N HIS A 143 7.04 6.24 -7.76
CA HIS A 143 7.45 7.16 -6.71
C HIS A 143 6.74 8.50 -6.89
N VAL A 144 6.20 9.06 -5.82
CA VAL A 144 5.50 10.35 -5.84
C VAL A 144 6.36 11.40 -5.12
N SER A 145 6.59 12.54 -5.76
CA SER A 145 7.45 13.60 -5.25
C SER A 145 6.88 15.00 -5.55
N THR A 146 7.13 15.97 -4.67
CA THR A 146 6.84 17.39 -4.96
C THR A 146 7.99 18.09 -5.66
N GLU A 147 9.18 17.50 -5.66
CA GLU A 147 10.40 18.07 -6.25
C GLU A 147 11.06 17.06 -7.20
N LEU A 148 11.80 17.56 -8.20
CA LEU A 148 12.46 16.70 -9.19
C LEU A 148 13.53 15.86 -8.49
N GLY A 149 13.25 14.56 -8.37
CA GLY A 149 13.96 13.65 -7.48
C GLY A 149 15.27 13.11 -8.02
N ASN A 150 16.25 13.96 -8.36
CA ASN A 150 17.60 13.52 -8.78
C ASN A 150 18.78 14.10 -7.98
N SER A 151 18.55 14.76 -6.83
CA SER A 151 19.66 15.23 -5.99
C SER A 151 19.53 14.76 -4.54
N ARG A 152 20.31 13.71 -4.20
CA ARG A 152 20.78 13.38 -2.83
C ARG A 152 19.82 12.73 -1.84
N GLY A 153 18.90 11.87 -2.29
CA GLY A 153 18.11 11.04 -1.35
C GLY A 153 17.27 11.84 -0.34
N GLU A 154 17.03 13.13 -0.61
CA GLU A 154 16.32 14.00 0.32
C GLU A 154 14.81 13.72 0.35
N THR A 155 14.23 14.15 1.47
CA THR A 155 12.87 13.98 2.01
C THR A 155 11.70 14.42 1.13
N THR A 156 11.90 14.56 -0.17
CA THR A 156 10.91 15.08 -1.13
C THR A 156 10.03 13.99 -1.73
N LYS A 157 10.37 12.71 -1.51
CA LYS A 157 9.58 11.55 -1.93
C LYS A 157 8.53 11.25 -0.86
N PHE A 158 7.26 11.48 -1.19
CA PHE A 158 6.15 11.37 -0.24
C PHE A 158 5.54 9.97 -0.21
N HIS A 159 5.58 9.27 -1.34
CA HIS A 159 4.85 8.03 -1.49
C HIS A 159 5.49 7.08 -2.50
N THR A 160 5.23 5.80 -2.33
CA THR A 160 5.57 4.78 -3.32
C THR A 160 4.53 3.68 -3.30
N PHE A 161 4.15 3.25 -4.50
CA PHE A 161 3.16 2.20 -4.70
C PHE A 161 3.53 1.29 -5.87
N LEU A 162 2.82 0.17 -5.96
CA LEU A 162 2.96 -0.81 -7.03
C LEU A 162 1.71 -0.79 -7.92
N ALA A 163 1.85 -0.32 -9.15
CA ALA A 163 0.83 -0.49 -10.18
C ALA A 163 0.95 -1.90 -10.80
N LEU A 164 -0.15 -2.63 -10.80
CA LEU A 164 -0.18 -4.06 -11.09
C LEU A 164 -0.84 -4.42 -12.41
N GLY A 165 -1.55 -3.51 -13.07
CA GLY A 165 -2.20 -3.77 -14.34
C GLY A 165 -3.66 -3.36 -14.37
N HIS A 166 -4.34 -3.75 -15.43
CA HIS A 166 -5.73 -3.38 -15.66
C HIS A 166 -6.66 -4.31 -14.89
N GLY A 167 -7.62 -3.70 -14.19
CA GLY A 167 -8.73 -4.39 -13.55
C GLY A 167 -9.87 -4.68 -14.54
N PRO A 168 -10.95 -5.33 -14.06
CA PRO A 168 -12.08 -5.71 -14.91
C PRO A 168 -12.82 -4.56 -15.59
N LYS A 169 -12.67 -3.31 -15.11
CA LYS A 169 -13.28 -2.11 -15.70
C LYS A 169 -12.24 -1.22 -16.39
N ASP A 170 -11.11 -1.80 -16.78
CA ASP A 170 -9.99 -1.11 -17.40
C ASP A 170 -9.36 -0.02 -16.51
N GLU A 171 -9.57 -0.07 -15.19
CA GLU A 171 -8.86 0.77 -14.24
C GLU A 171 -7.48 0.19 -13.92
N ILE A 172 -6.43 1.03 -13.80
CA ILE A 172 -5.15 0.54 -13.30
C ILE A 172 -5.27 0.27 -11.80
N VAL A 173 -5.09 -1.00 -11.42
CA VAL A 173 -5.13 -1.46 -10.03
C VAL A 173 -3.76 -1.26 -9.39
N VAL A 174 -3.77 -0.68 -8.19
CA VAL A 174 -2.60 -0.36 -7.39
C VAL A 174 -2.69 -1.08 -6.05
N TRP A 175 -1.57 -1.66 -5.63
CA TRP A 175 -1.35 -2.05 -4.24
C TRP A 175 -0.42 -1.04 -3.56
N GLU A 176 -0.81 -0.57 -2.38
CA GLU A 176 -0.01 0.38 -1.63
C GLU A 176 -0.21 0.28 -0.12
N LYS A 177 0.76 0.84 0.60
CA LYS A 177 0.62 1.29 1.99
C LYS A 177 0.49 2.80 1.96
N GLN A 178 -0.68 3.35 2.27
CA GLN A 178 -1.00 4.75 1.98
C GLN A 178 0.06 5.72 2.53
N ARG A 179 0.36 5.67 3.84
CA ARG A 179 1.48 6.39 4.52
C ARG A 179 1.86 5.63 5.79
N ILE A 180 2.83 6.12 6.56
CA ILE A 180 3.03 5.69 7.95
C ILE A 180 1.71 5.84 8.72
N GLU A 181 1.40 4.90 9.62
CA GLU A 181 0.14 4.86 10.40
C GLU A 181 -1.17 4.68 9.61
N LEU A 182 -1.14 4.72 8.28
CA LEU A 182 -2.30 4.56 7.39
C LEU A 182 -2.36 3.16 6.76
N PRO A 183 -3.47 2.71 6.14
CA PRO A 183 -3.65 1.30 5.80
C PRO A 183 -2.86 0.80 4.58
N TYR A 184 -2.70 -0.52 4.49
CA TYR A 184 -2.53 -1.22 3.22
C TYR A 184 -3.87 -1.28 2.47
N ARG A 185 -3.86 -1.08 1.16
CA ARG A 185 -5.08 -1.10 0.35
C ARG A 185 -4.83 -1.50 -1.10
N VAL A 186 -5.89 -1.97 -1.75
CA VAL A 186 -5.99 -2.20 -3.19
C VAL A 186 -6.94 -1.17 -3.76
N VAL A 187 -6.43 -0.23 -4.55
CA VAL A 187 -7.15 0.96 -5.05
C VAL A 187 -6.88 1.18 -6.53
N SER A 188 -7.61 2.10 -7.16
CA SER A 188 -7.30 2.52 -8.54
C SER A 188 -6.21 3.58 -8.57
N LEU A 189 -5.49 3.68 -9.69
CA LEU A 189 -4.54 4.76 -9.96
C LEU A 189 -5.19 6.15 -9.86
N SER A 190 -6.44 6.30 -10.33
CA SER A 190 -7.22 7.53 -10.19
C SER A 190 -7.39 7.97 -8.73
N GLN A 191 -7.63 7.00 -7.83
CA GLN A 191 -7.75 7.29 -6.40
C GLN A 191 -6.41 7.73 -5.81
N VAL A 192 -5.31 7.10 -6.20
CA VAL A 192 -3.96 7.53 -5.79
C VAL A 192 -3.64 8.94 -6.29
N TYR A 193 -3.93 9.23 -7.55
CA TYR A 193 -3.74 10.57 -8.11
C TYR A 193 -4.53 11.64 -7.34
N ALA A 194 -5.80 11.37 -7.01
CA ALA A 194 -6.61 12.27 -6.19
C ALA A 194 -6.05 12.49 -4.78
N ASP A 195 -5.58 11.42 -4.13
CA ASP A 195 -4.99 11.47 -2.78
C ASP A 195 -3.65 12.25 -2.75
N TYR A 196 -2.97 12.34 -3.90
CA TYR A 196 -1.67 12.99 -4.08
C TYR A 196 -1.69 14.14 -5.11
N LYS A 197 -2.82 14.84 -5.26
CA LYS A 197 -3.01 15.94 -6.24
C LYS A 197 -2.02 17.13 -6.15
N HIS A 198 -1.23 17.19 -5.09
CA HIS A 198 -0.21 18.22 -4.86
C HIS A 198 1.19 17.76 -5.29
N ALA A 199 1.34 16.52 -5.76
CA ALA A 199 2.58 16.02 -6.31
C ALA A 199 2.78 16.57 -7.72
N HIS A 200 4.03 16.90 -8.05
CA HIS A 200 4.41 17.43 -9.35
C HIS A 200 5.24 16.43 -10.15
N PHE A 201 6.00 15.57 -9.47
CA PHE A 201 6.93 14.64 -10.10
C PHE A 201 6.60 13.20 -9.74
N TRP A 202 6.63 12.35 -10.77
CA TRP A 202 6.31 10.94 -10.68
C TRP A 202 7.48 10.15 -11.26
N GLY A 203 8.09 9.32 -10.44
CA GLY A 203 9.21 8.45 -10.81
C GLY A 203 8.72 7.06 -11.15
N PHE A 204 9.18 6.48 -12.24
CA PHE A 204 8.73 5.17 -12.72
C PHE A 204 9.91 4.22 -12.88
N ARG A 205 9.70 2.96 -12.45
CA ARG A 205 10.65 1.88 -12.71
C ARG A 205 9.96 0.52 -12.66
N LYS A 206 10.62 -0.50 -13.23
CA LYS A 206 10.21 -1.89 -13.04
C LYS A 206 10.51 -2.36 -11.61
N LEU A 207 9.65 -3.24 -11.11
CA LEU A 207 9.96 -4.03 -9.90
C LEU A 207 11.17 -4.91 -10.20
N ARG A 208 12.20 -4.86 -9.33
CA ARG A 208 13.39 -5.70 -9.48
C ARG A 208 13.07 -7.14 -9.11
N SER A 209 13.63 -8.09 -9.85
CA SER A 209 13.58 -9.49 -9.46
C SER A 209 14.38 -9.71 -8.18
N THR A 210 13.82 -10.45 -7.24
CA THR A 210 14.59 -10.96 -6.10
C THR A 210 15.60 -11.97 -6.63
N THR A 211 16.86 -11.59 -6.75
CA THR A 211 17.96 -12.53 -6.97
C THR A 211 18.07 -13.55 -5.85
#